data_AF-A0A4Q2D5A5-F1
#
_entry.id   AF-A0A4Q2D5A5-F1
#
_cell.length_a   1.000
_cell.length_b   1.000
_cell.length_c   1.000
_cell.angle_alpha   90.00
_cell.angle_beta   90.00
_cell.angle_gamma   90.00
#
_symmetry.space_group_name_H-M   'P 1'
#
loop_
_entity.id
_entity.type
_entity.pdbx_description
1 polymer ?
#
loop_
_entity_poly.entity_id
_entity_poly.type
_entity_poly.pdbx_seq_one_letter_code
_entity_poly.pdbx_strand_id
1 'polypeptide(L)'
;MVEFESVQLQLDFIDLNVEMPQDDARSKLFGKPGSLLFGTPQPKPAITAGSMAATTTSTPAPTMNLVNTSSLGYFAFPQGSSSAYASFDFGVSYASSSSPEPRKPARDAETQWAPSGTKTCSQEQIDADYEAHQQRLKKLHEERLAREAEEARKGEEYWVSCGGVLRDEFGRRDMDRTKAIREELKLREVEKRLTEMWEEHERRWKELVARTGGRKRNAPSSSLSESSVFDQPEKTANTEIESTPYLKFADIPWPVQLQDDDSKVTRPLTLQDLTRERIEGFLLAPLTVRGCTITRKDRVRSSLLRWHPDKMSSIIKQTDPREKEDVMEGIHAVIRCLHRLNAGS
;
A
#
# COMPACT_ATOMS: atom_id res chain seq x y z
N MET A 1 14.94 31.11 -28.99
CA MET A 1 15.86 30.54 -28.00
C MET A 1 15.24 30.77 -26.64
N VAL A 2 14.60 29.75 -26.09
CA VAL A 2 13.95 29.81 -24.78
C VAL A 2 14.84 28.99 -23.86
N GLU A 3 15.53 29.67 -22.96
CA GLU A 3 16.38 29.04 -21.95
C GLU A 3 15.47 28.30 -20.97
N PHE A 4 15.49 26.97 -21.03
CA PHE A 4 14.94 26.14 -19.97
C PHE A 4 15.92 26.21 -18.80
N GLU A 5 15.61 27.04 -17.80
CA GLU A 5 16.25 26.97 -16.49
C GLU A 5 16.04 25.57 -15.92
N SER A 6 17.11 24.78 -15.96
CA SER A 6 17.25 23.52 -15.26
C SER A 6 17.12 23.80 -13.77
N VAL A 7 15.96 23.54 -13.18
CA VAL A 7 15.74 23.60 -11.74
C VAL A 7 16.55 22.48 -11.11
N GLN A 8 17.79 22.80 -10.79
CA GLN A 8 18.70 21.97 -10.03
C GLN A 8 18.18 21.96 -8.59
N LEU A 9 17.30 21.00 -8.28
CA LEU A 9 16.90 20.71 -6.91
C LEU A 9 18.14 20.20 -6.18
N GLN A 10 18.84 21.14 -5.55
CA GLN A 10 19.89 20.91 -4.59
C GLN A 10 19.23 20.30 -3.35
N LEU A 11 18.98 18.99 -3.42
CA LEU A 11 18.63 18.18 -2.26
C LEU A 11 19.88 18.11 -1.39
N ASP A 12 20.00 19.07 -0.47
CA ASP A 12 20.94 18.97 0.63
C ASP A 12 20.60 17.68 1.40
N PHE A 13 21.45 16.68 1.19
CA PHE A 13 21.42 15.39 1.85
C PHE A 13 21.77 15.63 3.30
N ILE A 14 20.77 15.97 4.12
CA ILE A 14 20.95 16.07 5.56
C ILE A 14 21.19 14.64 6.05
N ASP A 15 22.43 14.35 6.42
CA ASP A 15 22.82 13.16 7.19
C ASP A 15 22.13 13.22 8.57
N LEU A 16 20.84 12.87 8.59
CA LEU A 16 20.10 12.55 9.80
C LEU A 16 20.52 11.15 10.26
N ASN A 17 21.73 11.06 10.82
CA ASN A 17 22.12 9.97 11.71
C ASN A 17 21.31 10.12 13.02
N VAL A 18 20.00 9.86 12.94
CA VAL A 18 19.17 9.68 14.11
C VAL A 18 19.38 8.23 14.54
N GLU A 19 20.22 8.08 15.57
CA GLU A 19 20.47 6.83 16.27
C GLU A 19 19.13 6.35 16.88
N MET A 20 18.45 5.45 16.15
CA MET A 20 17.16 4.91 16.54
C MET A 20 17.40 3.81 17.59
N PRO A 21 16.89 3.94 18.83
CA PRO A 21 17.09 2.92 19.86
C PRO A 21 16.48 1.59 19.42
N GLN A 22 17.29 0.53 19.43
CA GLN A 22 16.84 -0.84 19.18
C GLN A 22 16.04 -1.36 20.38
N ASP A 23 14.72 -1.16 20.33
CA ASP A 23 13.79 -1.84 21.24
C ASP A 23 13.55 -3.28 20.80
N ASP A 24 14.30 -4.23 21.36
CA ASP A 24 14.19 -5.68 21.18
C ASP A 24 12.91 -6.32 21.80
N ALA A 25 11.88 -5.52 22.13
CA ALA A 25 10.73 -5.98 22.91
C ALA A 25 9.44 -6.28 22.10
N ARG A 26 9.45 -6.19 20.76
CA ARG A 26 8.22 -6.26 19.94
C ARG A 26 7.79 -7.63 19.40
N SER A 27 8.48 -8.72 19.75
CA SER A 27 8.23 -10.04 19.15
C SER A 27 7.24 -10.96 19.89
N LYS A 28 6.46 -10.48 20.88
CA LYS A 28 5.53 -11.33 21.66
C LYS A 28 4.04 -10.98 21.60
N LEU A 29 3.61 -10.01 20.79
CA LEU A 29 2.20 -9.54 20.79
C LEU A 29 1.40 -9.80 19.50
N PHE A 30 2.01 -10.32 18.43
CA PHE A 30 1.24 -10.72 17.26
C PHE A 30 0.76 -12.16 17.39
N GLY A 31 -0.54 -12.28 17.66
CA GLY A 31 -1.27 -13.53 17.70
C GLY A 31 -1.17 -14.33 16.41
N LYS A 32 -1.41 -15.63 16.55
CA LYS A 32 -1.40 -16.62 15.47
C LYS A 32 -2.23 -16.16 14.26
N PRO A 33 -1.75 -16.31 13.02
CA PRO A 33 -2.56 -16.05 11.83
C PRO A 33 -3.74 -17.03 11.81
N GLY A 34 -4.97 -16.52 11.92
CA GLY A 34 -6.20 -17.34 11.93
C GLY A 34 -7.37 -16.80 12.75
N SER A 35 -7.20 -15.71 13.51
CA SER A 35 -8.31 -15.10 14.27
C SER A 35 -9.20 -14.22 13.37
N LEU A 36 -10.31 -14.81 12.91
CA LEU A 36 -11.44 -14.16 12.25
C LEU A 36 -12.15 -13.19 13.20
N LEU A 37 -11.77 -11.92 13.22
CA LEU A 37 -12.59 -10.87 13.83
C LEU A 37 -12.15 -9.52 13.27
N PHE A 38 -12.81 -9.07 12.19
CA PHE A 38 -13.11 -7.68 11.81
C PHE A 38 -13.56 -7.67 10.35
N GLY A 39 -14.86 -7.87 10.13
CA GLY A 39 -15.49 -7.58 8.85
C GLY A 39 -15.83 -6.08 8.80
N THR A 40 -15.21 -5.34 7.88
CA THR A 40 -15.72 -4.04 7.45
C THR A 40 -16.47 -4.25 6.13
N PRO A 41 -17.68 -3.67 5.97
CA PRO A 41 -18.44 -3.80 4.73
C PRO A 41 -17.77 -2.96 3.62
N GLN A 42 -17.50 -3.58 2.47
CA GLN A 42 -17.04 -2.88 1.27
C GLN A 42 -18.18 -2.05 0.65
N PRO A 43 -17.93 -0.80 0.23
CA PRO A 43 -18.87 -0.06 -0.59
C PRO A 43 -18.79 -0.52 -2.06
N LYS A 44 -19.95 -0.89 -2.63
CA LYS A 44 -20.16 -1.12 -4.07
C LYS A 44 -19.90 0.17 -4.88
N PRO A 45 -19.09 0.14 -5.95
CA PRO A 45 -19.09 1.24 -6.91
C PRO A 45 -20.30 1.13 -7.85
N ALA A 46 -21.13 2.18 -7.85
CA ALA A 46 -22.18 2.35 -8.84
C ALA A 46 -21.57 2.80 -10.18
N ILE A 47 -21.95 2.09 -11.23
CA ILE A 47 -21.66 2.38 -12.63
C ILE A 47 -22.53 3.57 -13.05
N THR A 48 -21.96 4.60 -13.66
CA THR A 48 -22.73 5.57 -14.45
C THR A 48 -21.94 5.96 -15.69
N ALA A 49 -22.52 5.63 -16.84
CA ALA A 49 -22.08 6.02 -18.17
C ALA A 49 -22.87 7.26 -18.65
N GLY A 50 -22.25 8.06 -19.50
CA GLY A 50 -22.85 9.20 -20.24
C GLY A 50 -21.81 10.32 -20.38
N SER A 51 -21.10 10.50 -21.50
CA SER A 51 -21.55 10.96 -22.83
C SER A 51 -22.15 12.37 -22.80
N MET A 52 -21.40 13.37 -23.26
CA MET A 52 -21.70 14.24 -24.42
C MET A 52 -20.92 15.57 -24.38
N ALA A 53 -20.77 16.13 -25.58
CA ALA A 53 -19.81 17.14 -25.98
C ALA A 53 -20.30 18.60 -25.86
N ALA A 54 -19.32 19.50 -25.95
CA ALA A 54 -19.29 20.75 -26.72
C ALA A 54 -19.90 22.07 -26.17
N THR A 55 -19.06 23.10 -26.32
CA THR A 55 -19.32 24.52 -26.69
C THR A 55 -20.05 25.49 -25.74
N THR A 56 -19.28 26.53 -25.37
CA THR A 56 -19.59 27.99 -25.33
C THR A 56 -21.03 28.44 -25.10
N THR A 57 -21.26 29.34 -24.13
CA THR A 57 -21.91 30.67 -24.29
C THR A 57 -21.97 31.40 -22.93
N SER A 58 -21.87 32.72 -23.01
CA SER A 58 -21.73 33.73 -21.96
C SER A 58 -23.01 34.13 -21.21
N THR A 59 -22.80 34.89 -20.12
CA THR A 59 -23.70 35.93 -19.52
C THR A 59 -24.73 35.44 -18.46
N PRO A 60 -25.23 36.30 -17.55
CA PRO A 60 -24.58 36.85 -16.35
C PRO A 60 -25.31 36.49 -15.02
N ALA A 61 -24.70 36.92 -13.91
CA ALA A 61 -25.08 36.79 -12.50
C ALA A 61 -26.57 36.78 -12.11
N PRO A 62 -26.88 36.07 -11.00
CA PRO A 62 -27.89 36.50 -10.04
C PRO A 62 -27.26 36.90 -8.71
N THR A 63 -27.48 38.17 -8.34
CA THR A 63 -27.33 38.70 -7.00
C THR A 63 -28.26 37.94 -6.05
N MET A 64 -27.70 37.20 -5.09
CA MET A 64 -28.46 36.59 -4.00
C MET A 64 -27.88 37.01 -2.65
N ASN A 65 -28.81 37.48 -1.83
CA ASN A 65 -28.66 38.18 -0.56
C ASN A 65 -27.75 37.48 0.46
N LEU A 66 -26.84 38.26 1.05
CA LEU A 66 -26.21 37.96 2.32
C LEU A 66 -27.24 38.08 3.45
N VAL A 67 -27.76 36.96 3.93
CA VAL A 67 -28.28 36.89 5.30
C VAL A 67 -27.10 36.53 6.19
N ASN A 68 -26.58 37.57 6.84
CA ASN A 68 -25.57 37.50 7.86
C ASN A 68 -26.19 36.86 9.13
N THR A 69 -26.12 35.54 9.26
CA THR A 69 -26.30 34.88 10.56
C THR A 69 -24.93 34.61 11.16
N SER A 70 -24.41 35.64 11.82
CA SER A 70 -23.31 35.53 12.75
C SER A 70 -23.59 34.48 13.83
N SER A 71 -22.51 33.78 14.20
CA SER A 71 -22.32 32.92 15.37
C SER A 71 -23.24 31.71 15.51
N LEU A 72 -22.74 30.52 15.19
CA LEU A 72 -22.72 29.39 16.13
C LEU A 72 -21.95 28.21 15.50
N GLY A 73 -21.02 27.65 16.27
CA GLY A 73 -20.09 26.61 15.83
C GLY A 73 -20.78 25.35 15.30
N TYR A 74 -20.25 24.86 14.18
CA TYR A 74 -20.51 23.54 13.63
C TYR A 74 -19.99 22.45 14.60
N PHE A 75 -20.74 22.17 15.67
CA PHE A 75 -20.82 20.89 16.39
C PHE A 75 -21.97 21.00 17.43
N ALA A 76 -23.13 21.50 17.01
CA ALA A 76 -24.36 21.30 17.77
C ALA A 76 -25.01 20.00 17.29
N PHE A 77 -24.86 18.92 18.07
CA PHE A 77 -25.83 17.82 17.98
C PHE A 77 -27.19 18.43 18.28
N PRO A 78 -28.21 18.30 17.41
CA PRO A 78 -29.53 18.83 17.70
C PRO A 78 -29.99 18.25 19.04
N GLN A 79 -30.11 19.11 20.06
CA GLN A 79 -30.77 18.72 21.29
C GLN A 79 -32.17 18.31 20.87
N GLY A 80 -32.52 17.07 21.21
CA GLY A 80 -33.72 16.40 20.72
C GLY A 80 -34.91 17.34 20.72
N SER A 81 -35.36 17.70 19.51
CA SER A 81 -36.77 17.99 19.33
C SER A 81 -37.49 16.77 19.89
N SER A 82 -38.15 16.97 21.02
CA SER A 82 -39.06 16.00 21.62
C SER A 82 -40.07 15.64 20.54
N SER A 83 -39.77 14.58 19.80
CA SER A 83 -40.64 14.03 18.79
C SER A 83 -41.82 13.48 19.56
N ALA A 84 -42.95 14.16 19.41
CA ALA A 84 -44.23 13.69 19.86
C ALA A 84 -44.38 12.21 19.50
N TYR A 85 -44.66 11.42 20.54
CA TYR A 85 -45.22 10.08 20.55
C TYR A 85 -45.83 9.65 19.20
N ALA A 86 -45.00 9.03 18.37
CA ALA A 86 -45.48 8.06 17.39
C ALA A 86 -45.21 6.69 18.00
N SER A 87 -46.22 6.13 18.65
CA SER A 87 -46.26 4.72 19.04
C SER A 87 -46.11 3.86 17.79
N PHE A 88 -44.88 3.49 17.46
CA PHE A 88 -44.62 2.40 16.54
C PHE A 88 -44.57 1.12 17.37
N ASP A 89 -45.71 0.44 17.38
CA ASP A 89 -45.88 -0.94 17.83
C ASP A 89 -45.03 -1.84 16.91
N PHE A 90 -43.73 -1.95 17.20
CA PHE A 90 -42.89 -2.96 16.60
C PHE A 90 -43.11 -4.25 17.40
N GLY A 91 -44.16 -4.98 17.01
CA GLY A 91 -44.45 -6.33 17.46
C GLY A 91 -43.33 -7.29 17.07
N VAL A 92 -42.23 -7.26 17.82
CA VAL A 92 -41.28 -8.36 17.86
C VAL A 92 -41.94 -9.41 18.72
N SER A 93 -42.50 -10.41 18.04
CA SER A 93 -42.85 -11.69 18.66
C SER A 93 -41.57 -12.28 19.25
N TYR A 94 -41.35 -12.04 20.54
CA TYR A 94 -40.44 -12.80 21.35
C TYR A 94 -41.04 -14.20 21.43
N ALA A 95 -40.62 -15.09 20.54
CA ALA A 95 -40.80 -16.50 20.76
C ALA A 95 -40.17 -16.80 22.12
N SER A 96 -41.03 -17.13 23.09
CA SER A 96 -40.70 -17.65 24.41
C SER A 96 -39.82 -18.89 24.25
N SER A 97 -38.53 -18.69 24.07
CA SER A 97 -37.53 -19.70 24.37
C SER A 97 -37.40 -19.72 25.89
N SER A 98 -38.08 -20.68 26.49
CA SER A 98 -37.87 -21.21 27.84
C SER A 98 -36.48 -20.86 28.39
N SER A 99 -36.45 -19.87 29.28
CA SER A 99 -35.32 -19.63 30.17
C SER A 99 -35.14 -20.91 31.01
N PRO A 100 -33.98 -21.60 30.95
CA PRO A 100 -33.69 -22.63 31.91
C PRO A 100 -33.54 -21.94 33.26
N GLU A 101 -34.48 -22.26 34.16
CA GLU A 101 -34.42 -21.96 35.58
C GLU A 101 -32.98 -22.21 36.09
N PRO A 102 -32.33 -21.23 36.75
CA PRO A 102 -31.11 -21.53 37.47
C PRO A 102 -31.48 -22.45 38.63
N ARG A 103 -31.24 -23.75 38.43
CA ARG A 103 -31.32 -24.76 39.49
C ARG A 103 -30.50 -24.24 40.67
N LYS A 104 -31.20 -23.93 41.77
CA LYS A 104 -30.59 -23.69 43.07
C LYS A 104 -29.64 -24.86 43.34
N PRO A 105 -28.32 -24.64 43.44
CA PRO A 105 -27.44 -25.72 43.88
C PRO A 105 -27.91 -26.13 45.27
N ALA A 106 -28.14 -27.43 45.41
CA ALA A 106 -28.51 -28.06 46.65
C ALA A 106 -27.55 -27.63 47.76
N ARG A 107 -28.16 -27.29 48.88
CA ARG A 107 -27.55 -26.71 50.07
C ARG A 107 -26.91 -27.82 50.90
N ASP A 108 -26.01 -28.60 50.31
CA ASP A 108 -25.37 -29.74 50.97
C ASP A 108 -23.86 -29.68 50.76
N ALA A 109 -23.20 -28.87 51.58
CA ALA A 109 -21.87 -29.11 52.13
C ALA A 109 -21.51 -27.88 52.95
N GLU A 110 -21.79 -27.95 54.24
CA GLU A 110 -21.15 -27.18 55.29
C GLU A 110 -19.65 -27.54 55.28
N THR A 111 -18.96 -27.12 54.22
CA THR A 111 -17.50 -27.12 54.18
C THR A 111 -17.11 -26.04 55.15
N GLN A 112 -16.82 -26.46 56.38
CA GLN A 112 -16.13 -25.67 57.37
C GLN A 112 -14.95 -24.99 56.67
N TRP A 113 -15.11 -23.72 56.30
CA TRP A 113 -13.99 -22.85 55.99
C TRP A 113 -13.21 -22.71 57.29
N ALA A 114 -12.35 -23.70 57.56
CA ALA A 114 -11.25 -23.51 58.47
C ALA A 114 -10.53 -22.24 58.00
N PRO A 115 -10.37 -21.20 58.85
CA PRO A 115 -9.62 -20.01 58.53
C PRO A 115 -8.17 -20.43 58.32
N SER A 116 -7.89 -20.89 57.10
CA SER A 116 -6.59 -21.32 56.65
C SER A 116 -5.73 -20.07 56.72
N GLY A 117 -4.74 -20.10 57.63
CA GLY A 117 -4.06 -18.94 58.19
C GLY A 117 -3.93 -17.79 57.21
N THR A 118 -4.39 -16.62 57.64
CA THR A 118 -4.17 -15.33 56.99
C THR A 118 -2.67 -15.18 56.75
N LYS A 119 -2.20 -15.65 55.59
CA LYS A 119 -0.90 -15.27 55.06
C LYS A 119 -1.00 -13.78 54.90
N THR A 120 -0.39 -13.06 55.83
CA THR A 120 -0.18 -11.63 55.76
C THR A 120 0.57 -11.39 54.45
N CYS A 121 -0.16 -11.06 53.38
CA CYS A 121 0.40 -10.45 52.19
C CYS A 121 1.22 -9.27 52.70
N SER A 122 2.52 -9.25 52.43
CA SER A 122 3.37 -8.19 52.97
C SER A 122 2.86 -6.85 52.43
N GLN A 123 2.90 -5.80 53.24
CA GLN A 123 2.51 -4.45 52.80
C GLN A 123 3.24 -4.05 51.50
N GLU A 124 4.49 -4.49 51.37
CA GLU A 124 5.32 -4.33 50.16
C GLU A 124 4.69 -4.93 48.90
N GLN A 125 4.00 -6.08 49.00
CA GLN A 125 3.29 -6.67 47.85
C GLN A 125 2.09 -5.82 47.43
N ILE A 126 1.37 -5.25 48.40
CA ILE A 126 0.22 -4.37 48.14
C ILE A 126 0.70 -3.09 47.44
N ASP A 127 1.78 -2.50 47.92
CA ASP A 127 2.34 -1.27 47.34
C ASP A 127 2.89 -1.52 45.93
N ALA A 128 3.60 -2.65 45.71
CA ALA A 128 4.10 -3.04 44.39
C ALA A 128 2.97 -3.28 43.37
N ASP A 129 1.89 -3.96 43.80
CA ASP A 129 0.72 -4.18 42.94
C ASP A 129 0.01 -2.85 42.60
N TYR A 130 -0.07 -1.92 43.56
CA TYR A 130 -0.62 -0.59 43.32
C TYR A 130 0.22 0.21 42.32
N GLU A 131 1.55 0.20 42.45
CA GLU A 131 2.45 0.86 41.51
C GLU A 131 2.37 0.25 40.11
N ALA A 132 2.36 -1.08 40.00
CA ALA A 132 2.20 -1.78 38.73
C ALA A 132 0.86 -1.42 38.07
N HIS A 133 -0.21 -1.31 38.85
CA HIS A 133 -1.51 -0.87 38.35
C HIS A 133 -1.47 0.59 37.85
N GLN A 134 -0.83 1.50 38.58
CA GLN A 134 -0.66 2.90 38.15
C GLN A 134 0.16 3.02 36.86
N GLN A 135 1.25 2.26 36.75
CA GLN A 135 2.05 2.21 35.52
C GLN A 135 1.24 1.69 34.34
N ARG A 136 0.42 0.65 34.54
CA ARG A 136 -0.46 0.12 33.50
C ARG A 136 -1.48 1.16 33.05
N LEU A 137 -2.09 1.90 33.98
CA LEU A 137 -3.04 2.98 33.64
C LEU A 137 -2.37 4.12 32.85
N LYS A 138 -1.18 4.55 33.28
CA LYS A 138 -0.39 5.56 32.56
C LYS A 138 -0.07 5.12 31.15
N LYS A 139 0.42 3.89 30.99
CA LYS A 139 0.71 3.30 29.67
C LYS A 139 -0.52 3.26 28.77
N LEU A 140 -1.68 2.83 29.30
CA LEU A 140 -2.94 2.81 28.53
C LEU A 140 -3.39 4.23 28.13
N HIS A 141 -3.17 5.22 29.00
CA HIS A 141 -3.47 6.62 28.70
C HIS A 141 -2.56 7.17 27.59
N GLU A 142 -1.26 6.91 27.68
CA GLU A 142 -0.28 7.28 26.66
C GLU A 142 -0.59 6.62 25.31
N GLU A 143 -0.92 5.32 25.30
CA GLU A 143 -1.31 4.59 24.08
C GLU A 143 -2.58 5.19 23.45
N ARG A 144 -3.54 5.65 24.28
CA ARG A 144 -4.74 6.32 23.79
C ARG A 144 -4.41 7.68 23.16
N LEU A 145 -3.63 8.52 23.84
CA LEU A 145 -3.21 9.81 23.32
C LEU A 145 -2.40 9.67 22.03
N ALA A 146 -1.53 8.66 21.96
CA ALA A 146 -0.75 8.36 20.75
C ALA A 146 -1.67 8.00 19.56
N ARG A 147 -2.73 7.21 19.80
CA ARG A 147 -3.71 6.87 18.76
C ARG A 147 -4.48 8.10 18.30
N GLU A 148 -4.99 8.91 19.24
CA GLU A 148 -5.72 10.15 18.94
C GLU A 148 -4.84 11.15 18.17
N ALA A 149 -3.55 11.28 18.53
CA ALA A 149 -2.59 12.11 17.81
C ALA A 149 -2.29 11.58 16.40
N GLU A 150 -2.19 10.26 16.20
CA GLU A 150 -1.98 9.68 14.88
C GLU A 150 -3.20 9.87 13.97
N GLU A 151 -4.41 9.73 14.51
CA GLU A 151 -5.66 10.00 13.80
C GLU A 151 -5.78 11.48 13.41
N ALA A 152 -5.42 12.40 14.32
CA ALA A 152 -5.34 13.83 14.02
C ALA A 152 -4.36 14.11 12.87
N ARG A 153 -3.15 13.52 12.92
CA ARG A 153 -2.15 13.66 11.85
C ARG A 153 -2.67 13.13 10.50
N LYS A 154 -3.33 11.96 10.49
CA LYS A 154 -3.96 11.40 9.28
C LYS A 154 -5.06 12.31 8.73
N GLY A 155 -5.87 12.89 9.61
CA GLY A 155 -6.91 13.85 9.23
C GLY A 155 -6.34 15.11 8.58
N GLU A 156 -5.23 15.63 9.12
CA GLU A 156 -4.52 16.77 8.54
C GLU A 156 -3.92 16.46 7.16
N GLU A 157 -3.22 15.33 7.03
CA GLU A 157 -2.68 14.88 5.74
C GLU A 157 -3.80 14.72 4.69
N TYR A 158 -4.91 14.08 5.07
CA TYR A 158 -6.07 13.92 4.19
C TYR A 158 -6.67 15.26 3.77
N TRP A 159 -6.90 16.17 4.73
CA TRP A 159 -7.43 17.51 4.47
C TRP A 159 -6.56 18.29 3.47
N VAL A 160 -5.24 18.25 3.66
CA VAL A 160 -4.28 18.89 2.75
C VAL A 160 -4.26 18.22 1.38
N SER A 161 -4.42 16.90 1.31
CA SER A 161 -4.50 16.16 0.04
C SER A 161 -5.72 16.56 -0.81
N CYS A 162 -6.84 16.91 -0.17
CA CYS A 162 -8.03 17.45 -0.83
C CYS A 162 -7.91 18.95 -1.22
N GLY A 163 -6.74 19.56 -1.05
CA GLY A 163 -6.50 20.99 -1.36
C GLY A 163 -6.75 21.94 -0.19
N GLY A 164 -7.00 21.42 1.01
CA GLY A 164 -7.19 22.20 2.23
C GLY A 164 -5.95 23.01 2.64
N VAL A 165 -6.18 24.00 3.50
CA VAL A 165 -5.14 24.78 4.19
C VAL A 165 -5.38 24.64 5.70
N LEU A 166 -4.34 24.29 6.44
CA LEU A 166 -4.40 24.15 7.90
C LEU A 166 -4.46 25.51 8.58
N ARG A 167 -4.96 25.51 9.81
CA ARG A 167 -5.04 26.71 10.66
C ARG A 167 -4.22 26.51 11.92
N ASP A 168 -3.58 27.59 12.37
CA ASP A 168 -2.88 27.63 13.65
C ASP A 168 -3.88 27.70 14.82
N GLU A 169 -3.37 27.63 16.03
CA GLU A 169 -4.15 27.77 17.27
C GLU A 169 -4.91 29.11 17.39
N PHE A 170 -4.47 30.13 16.64
CA PHE A 170 -5.12 31.45 16.55
C PHE A 170 -6.12 31.56 15.39
N GLY A 171 -6.36 30.47 14.64
CA GLY A 171 -7.26 30.42 13.50
C GLY A 171 -6.72 31.07 12.21
N ARG A 172 -5.46 31.51 12.18
CA ARG A 172 -4.78 32.02 10.98
C ARG A 172 -4.35 30.85 10.09
N ARG A 173 -4.18 31.10 8.79
CA ARG A 173 -3.75 30.06 7.83
C ARG A 173 -2.28 29.74 8.03
N ASP A 174 -1.97 28.47 8.31
CA ASP A 174 -0.62 27.98 8.47
C ASP A 174 -0.10 27.45 7.12
N MET A 175 0.49 28.35 6.34
CA MET A 175 0.98 28.05 5.00
C MET A 175 2.23 27.17 5.04
N ASP A 176 3.08 27.34 6.04
CA ASP A 176 4.35 26.61 6.17
C ASP A 176 4.08 25.14 6.51
N ARG A 177 3.21 24.88 7.50
CA ARG A 177 2.79 23.50 7.84
C ARG A 177 2.06 22.83 6.67
N THR A 178 1.19 23.57 6.00
CA THR A 178 0.48 23.06 4.81
C THR A 178 1.47 22.72 3.69
N LYS A 179 2.47 23.57 3.44
CA LYS A 179 3.52 23.34 2.43
C LYS A 179 4.36 22.12 2.77
N ALA A 180 4.80 21.97 4.01
CA ALA A 180 5.56 20.81 4.47
C ALA A 180 4.79 19.51 4.27
N ILE A 181 3.50 19.46 4.63
CA ILE A 181 2.66 18.27 4.41
C ILE A 181 2.50 17.97 2.91
N ARG A 182 2.33 18.99 2.06
CA ARG A 182 2.24 18.78 0.60
C ARG A 182 3.53 18.23 0.01
N GLU A 183 4.66 18.73 0.46
CA GLU A 183 5.98 18.25 0.02
C GLU A 183 6.20 16.80 0.47
N GLU A 184 5.87 16.46 1.71
CA GLU A 184 5.92 15.10 2.22
C GLU A 184 4.98 14.15 1.44
N LEU A 185 3.74 14.57 1.14
CA LEU A 185 2.81 13.78 0.33
C LEU A 185 3.34 13.53 -1.09
N LYS A 186 3.94 14.55 -1.73
CA LYS A 186 4.57 14.41 -3.05
C LYS A 186 5.73 13.42 -3.00
N LEU A 187 6.57 13.49 -1.97
CA LEU A 187 7.68 12.56 -1.79
C LEU A 187 7.16 11.12 -1.64
N ARG A 188 6.15 10.89 -0.80
CA ARG A 188 5.53 9.56 -0.63
C ARG A 188 4.92 9.02 -1.92
N GLU A 189 4.31 9.88 -2.73
CA GLU A 189 3.75 9.47 -4.02
C GLU A 189 4.86 9.06 -5.00
N VAL A 190 5.96 9.82 -5.06
CA VAL A 190 7.14 9.46 -5.86
C VAL A 190 7.74 8.14 -5.38
N GLU A 191 7.94 7.97 -4.08
CA GLU A 191 8.45 6.72 -3.49
C GLU A 191 7.54 5.54 -3.83
N LYS A 192 6.23 5.69 -3.65
CA LYS A 192 5.23 4.68 -3.99
C LYS A 192 5.30 4.29 -5.46
N ARG A 193 5.36 5.26 -6.37
CA ARG A 193 5.49 4.98 -7.82
C ARG A 193 6.77 4.21 -8.14
N LEU A 194 7.90 4.56 -7.50
CA LEU A 194 9.16 3.86 -7.69
C LEU A 194 9.10 2.42 -7.17
N THR A 195 8.47 2.20 -6.01
CA THR A 195 8.26 0.86 -5.46
C THR A 195 7.35 0.03 -6.37
N GLU A 196 6.19 0.56 -6.77
CA GLU A 196 5.25 -0.14 -7.66
C GLU A 196 5.88 -0.50 -9.01
N MET A 197 6.63 0.43 -9.60
CA MET A 197 7.38 0.18 -10.84
C MET A 197 8.36 -0.98 -10.68
N TRP A 198 9.12 -1.00 -9.57
CA TRP A 198 10.09 -2.06 -9.31
C TRP A 198 9.41 -3.41 -9.06
N GLU A 199 8.33 -3.44 -8.29
CA GLU A 199 7.52 -4.63 -8.05
C GLU A 199 6.94 -5.19 -9.34
N GLU A 200 6.44 -4.33 -10.21
CA GLU A 200 5.94 -4.73 -11.52
C GLU A 200 7.04 -5.35 -12.39
N HIS A 201 8.22 -4.72 -12.44
CA HIS A 201 9.37 -5.27 -13.14
C HIS A 201 9.80 -6.64 -12.58
N GLU A 202 9.87 -6.78 -11.25
CA GLU A 202 10.19 -8.06 -10.60
C GLU A 202 9.14 -9.13 -10.89
N ARG A 203 7.86 -8.76 -10.90
CA ARG A 203 6.76 -9.65 -11.26
C ARG A 203 6.91 -10.15 -12.70
N ARG A 204 7.06 -9.24 -13.68
CA ARG A 204 7.24 -9.58 -15.10
C ARG A 204 8.49 -10.44 -15.31
N TRP A 205 9.56 -10.17 -14.58
CA TRP A 205 10.77 -10.98 -14.67
C TRP A 205 10.58 -12.40 -14.11
N LYS A 206 9.94 -12.54 -12.94
CA LYS A 206 9.65 -13.86 -12.37
C LYS A 206 8.78 -14.67 -13.30
N GLU A 207 7.80 -14.05 -13.94
CA GLU A 207 6.95 -14.67 -14.96
C GLU A 207 7.79 -15.13 -16.18
N LEU A 208 8.67 -14.27 -16.70
CA LEU A 208 9.58 -14.62 -17.79
C LEU A 208 10.50 -15.80 -17.43
N VAL A 209 11.08 -15.78 -16.22
CA VAL A 209 11.95 -16.86 -15.74
C VAL A 209 11.16 -18.15 -15.51
N ALA A 210 9.93 -18.10 -15.01
CA ALA A 210 9.08 -19.27 -14.88
C ALA A 210 8.73 -19.87 -16.26
N ARG A 211 8.38 -19.01 -17.22
CA ARG A 211 8.11 -19.39 -18.62
C ARG A 211 9.33 -20.06 -19.26
N THR A 212 10.53 -19.52 -19.02
CA THR A 212 11.75 -20.01 -19.67
C THR A 212 12.47 -21.14 -18.93
N GLY A 213 12.34 -21.24 -17.61
CA GLY A 213 13.05 -22.19 -16.76
C GLY A 213 12.28 -23.49 -16.47
N GLY A 214 10.96 -23.51 -16.70
CA GLY A 214 10.06 -24.60 -16.30
C GLY A 214 10.08 -25.87 -17.15
N ARG A 215 10.72 -25.87 -18.34
CA ARG A 215 10.77 -27.07 -19.20
C ARG A 215 11.84 -28.09 -18.80
N LYS A 216 12.12 -28.25 -17.49
CA LYS A 216 12.71 -29.51 -17.03
C LYS A 216 11.63 -30.58 -17.18
N ARG A 217 11.85 -31.48 -18.14
CA ARG A 217 11.00 -32.55 -18.67
C ARG A 217 10.51 -33.59 -17.64
N ASN A 218 10.01 -33.15 -16.49
CA ASN A 218 9.16 -33.96 -15.63
C ASN A 218 7.70 -33.69 -16.03
N ALA A 219 7.39 -33.75 -17.33
CA ALA A 219 6.01 -33.94 -17.74
C ALA A 219 5.72 -35.41 -17.37
N PRO A 220 4.96 -35.70 -16.30
CA PRO A 220 4.36 -37.02 -16.21
C PRO A 220 3.58 -37.19 -17.50
N SER A 221 3.78 -38.30 -18.19
CA SER A 221 2.88 -38.77 -19.23
C SER A 221 1.48 -38.80 -18.61
N SER A 222 0.73 -37.71 -18.76
CA SER A 222 -0.67 -37.61 -18.39
C SER A 222 -1.39 -38.48 -19.39
N SER A 223 -1.42 -39.77 -19.06
CA SER A 223 -2.40 -40.72 -19.55
C SER A 223 -3.77 -40.14 -19.19
N LEU A 224 -4.37 -39.48 -20.18
CA LEU A 224 -5.79 -39.60 -20.53
C LEU A 224 -6.68 -40.09 -19.38
N SER A 225 -7.28 -39.14 -18.67
CA SER A 225 -8.59 -39.34 -18.09
C SER A 225 -9.51 -38.24 -18.63
N GLU A 226 -9.96 -38.47 -19.88
CA GLU A 226 -11.19 -37.88 -20.42
C GLU A 226 -12.35 -38.23 -19.49
N SER A 227 -12.97 -37.22 -18.88
CA SER A 227 -14.42 -37.16 -18.62
C SER A 227 -14.71 -35.98 -17.70
N SER A 228 -15.09 -34.83 -18.27
CA SER A 228 -16.09 -33.98 -17.63
C SER A 228 -16.70 -33.05 -18.66
N VAL A 229 -17.80 -33.53 -19.22
CA VAL A 229 -18.75 -32.79 -20.04
C VAL A 229 -19.44 -31.79 -19.12
N PHE A 230 -19.04 -30.52 -19.16
CA PHE A 230 -19.85 -29.45 -18.58
C PHE A 230 -19.83 -28.24 -19.51
N ASP A 231 -20.96 -28.07 -20.20
CA ASP A 231 -21.32 -26.91 -21.01
C ASP A 231 -21.19 -25.62 -20.19
N GLN A 232 -20.37 -24.68 -20.66
CA GLN A 232 -20.55 -23.27 -20.32
C GLN A 232 -20.47 -22.37 -21.55
N PRO A 233 -21.38 -21.37 -21.64
CA PRO A 233 -21.63 -20.63 -22.86
C PRO A 233 -20.61 -19.51 -23.11
N GLU A 234 -20.06 -19.58 -24.31
CA GLU A 234 -19.60 -18.51 -25.20
C GLU A 234 -19.91 -17.07 -24.76
N LYS A 235 -18.89 -16.34 -24.29
CA LYS A 235 -18.77 -14.88 -24.47
C LYS A 235 -17.41 -14.36 -24.01
N THR A 236 -16.46 -14.25 -24.93
CA THR A 236 -15.56 -13.10 -25.10
C THR A 236 -14.81 -13.26 -26.41
N ALA A 237 -15.32 -12.59 -27.44
CA ALA A 237 -14.65 -12.47 -28.72
C ALA A 237 -13.37 -11.62 -28.59
N ASN A 238 -12.35 -12.03 -29.35
CA ASN A 238 -11.27 -11.21 -29.88
C ASN A 238 -10.15 -10.81 -28.93
N THR A 239 -9.29 -11.78 -28.60
CA THR A 239 -7.89 -11.67 -29.04
C THR A 239 -7.39 -13.09 -29.25
N GLU A 240 -7.48 -13.60 -30.48
CA GLU A 240 -6.54 -14.63 -30.95
C GLU A 240 -5.15 -14.00 -30.89
N ILE A 241 -4.59 -13.92 -29.68
CA ILE A 241 -3.16 -13.79 -29.51
C ILE A 241 -2.67 -15.11 -30.05
N GLU A 242 -2.28 -15.12 -31.33
CA GLU A 242 -1.34 -16.11 -31.85
C GLU A 242 -0.16 -16.07 -30.88
N SER A 243 -0.23 -16.94 -29.87
CA SER A 243 0.79 -17.08 -28.86
C SER A 243 1.95 -17.74 -29.55
N THR A 244 2.68 -16.94 -30.32
CA THR A 244 3.90 -17.38 -30.95
C THR A 244 4.74 -17.97 -29.82
N PRO A 245 5.21 -19.22 -29.95
CA PRO A 245 5.95 -19.90 -28.88
C PRO A 245 7.31 -19.23 -28.59
N TYR A 246 7.60 -18.13 -29.28
CA TYR A 246 8.82 -17.37 -29.24
C TYR A 246 8.63 -16.08 -28.46
N LEU A 247 9.67 -15.74 -27.69
CA LEU A 247 9.78 -14.46 -26.99
C LEU A 247 10.18 -13.38 -27.99
N LYS A 248 9.54 -12.23 -27.90
CA LYS A 248 9.97 -11.02 -28.59
C LYS A 248 10.86 -10.17 -27.70
N PHE A 249 11.61 -9.25 -28.29
CA PHE A 249 12.46 -8.27 -27.61
C PHE A 249 11.65 -7.45 -26.59
N ALA A 250 10.43 -7.06 -26.95
CA ALA A 250 9.53 -6.30 -26.09
C ALA A 250 8.98 -7.10 -24.89
N ASP A 251 9.00 -8.43 -24.94
CA ASP A 251 8.52 -9.28 -23.84
C ASP A 251 9.53 -9.40 -22.69
N ILE A 252 10.78 -9.02 -22.94
CA ILE A 252 11.83 -9.02 -21.93
C ILE A 252 11.67 -7.74 -21.10
N PRO A 253 11.53 -7.81 -19.77
CA PRO A 253 11.39 -6.63 -18.94
C PRO A 253 12.77 -6.00 -18.74
N TRP A 254 13.17 -5.20 -19.73
CA TRP A 254 14.42 -4.44 -19.70
C TRP A 254 14.43 -3.44 -18.54
N PRO A 255 15.59 -3.13 -17.95
CA PRO A 255 15.69 -2.24 -16.81
C PRO A 255 15.64 -0.78 -17.28
N VAL A 256 14.57 -0.39 -17.95
CA VAL A 256 14.36 0.93 -18.54
C VAL A 256 12.95 1.40 -18.21
N GLN A 257 12.85 2.63 -17.74
CA GLN A 257 11.56 3.29 -17.57
C GLN A 257 11.18 3.99 -18.88
N LEU A 258 10.16 3.45 -19.55
CA LEU A 258 9.45 4.18 -20.61
C LEU A 258 8.49 5.15 -19.91
N GLN A 259 8.94 6.38 -19.68
CA GLN A 259 8.02 7.44 -19.26
C GLN A 259 7.18 7.84 -20.46
N ASP A 260 6.00 7.24 -20.59
CA ASP A 260 4.97 7.75 -21.48
C ASP A 260 4.23 8.84 -20.70
N ASP A 261 4.79 10.06 -20.71
CA ASP A 261 4.33 11.14 -19.83
C ASP A 261 2.89 11.62 -20.08
N ASP A 262 2.22 11.22 -21.17
CA ASP A 262 0.79 11.53 -21.38
C ASP A 262 0.10 10.69 -22.48
N SER A 263 0.86 9.98 -23.31
CA SER A 263 0.33 9.21 -24.42
C SER A 263 0.14 7.74 -24.05
N LYS A 264 -1.12 7.29 -23.93
CA LYS A 264 -1.54 5.87 -23.80
C LYS A 264 -1.02 4.92 -24.89
N VAL A 265 -0.17 5.39 -25.81
CA VAL A 265 0.37 4.60 -26.91
C VAL A 265 1.67 3.96 -26.42
N THR A 266 1.57 2.72 -25.96
CA THR A 266 2.75 1.91 -25.64
C THR A 266 3.56 1.66 -26.91
N ARG A 267 4.62 2.44 -27.11
CA ARG A 267 5.59 2.20 -28.18
C ARG A 267 6.37 0.92 -27.85
N PRO A 268 6.60 0.01 -28.81
CA PRO A 268 7.47 -1.13 -28.58
C PRO A 268 8.90 -0.65 -28.25
N LEU A 269 9.48 -1.19 -27.18
CA LEU A 269 10.85 -0.87 -26.77
C LEU A 269 11.83 -1.30 -27.86
N THR A 270 12.77 -0.41 -28.20
CA THR A 270 13.82 -0.68 -29.19
C THR A 270 15.20 -0.69 -28.54
N LEU A 271 16.21 -1.22 -29.23
CA LEU A 271 17.60 -1.19 -28.75
C LEU A 271 18.12 0.20 -28.41
N GLN A 272 17.67 1.21 -29.16
CA GLN A 272 18.08 2.59 -28.98
C GLN A 272 17.60 3.17 -27.63
N ASP A 273 16.55 2.58 -27.06
CA ASP A 273 15.99 3.00 -25.77
C ASP A 273 16.82 2.50 -24.59
N LEU A 274 17.74 1.55 -24.80
CA LEU A 274 18.66 1.02 -23.77
C LEU A 274 19.85 1.96 -23.53
N THR A 275 19.56 3.22 -23.23
CA THR A 275 20.59 4.22 -22.91
C THR A 275 21.09 4.05 -21.47
N ARG A 276 22.34 4.46 -21.23
CA ARG A 276 22.95 4.42 -19.89
C ARG A 276 22.10 5.15 -18.86
N GLU A 277 21.64 6.36 -19.18
CA GLU A 277 20.89 7.23 -18.28
C GLU A 277 19.58 6.59 -17.83
N ARG A 278 18.86 5.95 -18.77
CA ARG A 278 17.60 5.26 -18.46
C ARG A 278 17.82 4.01 -17.61
N ILE A 279 18.88 3.25 -17.89
CA ILE A 279 19.23 2.05 -17.11
C ILE A 279 19.68 2.44 -15.70
N GLU A 280 20.53 3.46 -15.58
CA GLU A 280 21.01 3.98 -14.31
C GLU A 280 19.86 4.54 -13.48
N GLY A 281 19.01 5.38 -14.08
CA GLY A 281 17.82 5.93 -13.44
C GLY A 281 16.90 4.84 -12.92
N PHE A 282 16.58 3.85 -13.74
CA PHE A 282 15.71 2.74 -13.34
C PHE A 282 16.30 1.90 -12.19
N LEU A 283 17.57 1.52 -12.27
CA LEU A 283 18.20 0.63 -11.29
C LEU A 283 18.50 1.33 -9.95
N LEU A 284 18.80 2.62 -9.98
CA LEU A 284 19.18 3.39 -8.79
C LEU A 284 18.00 4.15 -8.19
N ALA A 285 16.89 4.37 -8.90
CA ALA A 285 15.74 5.07 -8.34
C ALA A 285 15.19 4.42 -7.05
N PRO A 286 15.09 3.09 -6.90
CA PRO A 286 14.67 2.50 -5.63
C PRO A 286 15.60 2.78 -4.43
N LEU A 287 16.82 3.27 -4.68
CA LEU A 287 17.75 3.67 -3.61
C LEU A 287 17.45 5.07 -3.06
N THR A 288 16.66 5.88 -3.75
CA THR A 288 16.24 7.20 -3.26
C THR A 288 15.07 7.10 -2.28
N VAL A 289 14.43 5.93 -2.17
CA VAL A 289 13.33 5.69 -1.24
C VAL A 289 13.87 5.60 0.19
N ARG A 290 13.25 6.34 1.11
CA ARG A 290 13.63 6.33 2.54
C ARG A 290 13.55 4.91 3.12
N GLY A 291 14.56 4.52 3.90
CA GLY A 291 14.62 3.20 4.54
C GLY A 291 15.14 2.06 3.65
N CYS A 292 15.65 2.35 2.44
CA CYS A 292 16.30 1.35 1.61
C CYS A 292 17.60 0.86 2.26
N THR A 293 17.67 -0.42 2.62
CA THR A 293 18.85 -1.04 3.26
C THR A 293 19.89 -1.56 2.25
N ILE A 294 19.55 -1.56 0.96
CA ILE A 294 20.40 -2.13 -0.09
C ILE A 294 21.38 -1.06 -0.56
N THR A 295 22.67 -1.37 -0.54
CA THR A 295 23.68 -0.43 -1.03
C THR A 295 23.68 -0.35 -2.56
N ARG A 296 24.18 0.77 -3.11
CA ARG A 296 24.38 0.93 -4.56
C ARG A 296 25.19 -0.22 -5.15
N LYS A 297 26.26 -0.61 -4.47
CA LYS A 297 27.16 -1.70 -4.89
C LYS A 297 26.45 -3.04 -4.93
N ASP A 298 25.65 -3.36 -3.89
CA ASP A 298 24.90 -4.62 -3.84
C ASP A 298 23.83 -4.69 -4.92
N ARG A 299 23.14 -3.57 -5.17
CA ARG A 299 22.16 -3.45 -6.26
C ARG A 299 22.82 -3.75 -7.62
N VAL A 300 23.91 -3.06 -7.95
CA VAL A 300 24.64 -3.23 -9.22
C VAL A 300 25.16 -4.67 -9.35
N ARG A 301 25.73 -5.25 -8.30
CA ARG A 301 26.21 -6.64 -8.28
C ARG A 301 25.07 -7.63 -8.55
N SER A 302 23.93 -7.45 -7.90
CA SER A 302 22.76 -8.32 -8.10
C SER A 302 22.22 -8.23 -9.53
N SER A 303 22.18 -7.02 -10.11
CA SER A 303 21.78 -6.81 -11.50
C SER A 303 22.78 -7.44 -12.47
N LEU A 304 24.08 -7.35 -12.22
CA LEU A 304 25.12 -7.95 -13.06
C LEU A 304 24.98 -9.48 -13.11
N LEU A 305 24.73 -10.11 -11.97
CA LEU A 305 24.49 -11.56 -11.89
C LEU A 305 23.22 -11.98 -12.63
N ARG A 306 22.18 -11.15 -12.57
CA ARG A 306 20.89 -11.39 -13.22
C ARG A 306 20.97 -11.29 -14.74
N TRP A 307 21.67 -10.28 -15.26
CA TRP A 307 21.81 -10.01 -16.69
C TRP A 307 22.98 -10.75 -17.35
N HIS A 308 23.71 -11.59 -16.62
CA HIS A 308 24.84 -12.35 -17.16
C HIS A 308 24.41 -13.25 -18.34
N PRO A 309 25.18 -13.31 -19.45
CA PRO A 309 24.79 -14.04 -20.66
C PRO A 309 24.51 -15.53 -20.41
N ASP A 310 25.24 -16.16 -19.49
CA ASP A 310 25.00 -17.55 -19.07
C ASP A 310 23.58 -17.76 -18.51
N LYS A 311 23.10 -16.85 -17.65
CA LYS A 311 21.75 -16.90 -17.08
C LYS A 311 20.69 -16.57 -18.12
N MET A 312 20.99 -15.64 -19.04
CA MET A 312 20.10 -15.24 -20.12
C MET A 312 20.03 -16.26 -21.27
N SER A 313 20.91 -17.26 -21.30
CA SER A 313 20.98 -18.25 -22.38
C SER A 313 19.66 -19.00 -22.62
N SER A 314 18.87 -19.25 -21.57
CA SER A 314 17.54 -19.88 -21.71
C SER A 314 16.54 -18.97 -22.43
N ILE A 315 16.57 -17.67 -22.13
CA ILE A 315 15.73 -16.66 -22.75
C ILE A 315 16.11 -16.49 -24.23
N ILE A 316 17.42 -16.37 -24.53
CA ILE A 316 17.93 -16.24 -25.91
C ILE A 316 17.51 -17.44 -26.76
N LYS A 317 17.54 -18.66 -26.22
CA LYS A 317 17.11 -19.87 -26.94
C LYS A 317 15.63 -19.84 -27.33
N GLN A 318 14.79 -19.21 -26.50
CA GLN A 318 13.35 -19.11 -26.70
C GLN A 318 12.93 -17.84 -27.45
N THR A 319 13.87 -16.93 -27.71
CA THR A 319 13.62 -15.71 -28.48
C THR A 319 13.43 -16.04 -29.97
N ASP A 320 12.58 -15.29 -30.67
CA ASP A 320 12.43 -15.35 -32.12
C ASP A 320 13.82 -15.27 -32.78
N PRO A 321 14.21 -16.21 -33.67
CA PRO A 321 15.50 -16.16 -34.35
C PRO A 321 15.81 -14.82 -35.04
N ARG A 322 14.79 -14.06 -35.47
CA ARG A 322 14.97 -12.74 -36.10
C ARG A 322 15.39 -11.65 -35.10
N GLU A 323 14.98 -11.78 -33.85
CA GLU A 323 15.24 -10.80 -32.79
C GLU A 323 16.34 -11.26 -31.81
N LYS A 324 16.95 -12.43 -32.05
CA LYS A 324 18.02 -12.97 -31.19
C LYS A 324 19.24 -12.06 -31.12
N GLU A 325 19.64 -11.50 -32.26
CA GLU A 325 20.78 -10.58 -32.33
C GLU A 325 20.51 -9.34 -31.51
N ASP A 326 19.31 -8.76 -31.65
CA ASP A 326 18.87 -7.61 -30.86
C ASP A 326 18.84 -7.95 -29.36
N VAL A 327 18.26 -9.08 -28.96
CA VAL A 327 18.23 -9.46 -27.54
C VAL A 327 19.65 -9.64 -26.98
N MET A 328 20.57 -10.24 -27.71
CA MET A 328 21.97 -10.36 -27.26
C MET A 328 22.65 -9.00 -27.17
N GLU A 329 22.44 -8.12 -28.15
CA GLU A 329 22.99 -6.77 -28.12
C GLU A 329 22.44 -5.96 -26.95
N GLY A 330 21.14 -6.07 -26.68
CA GLY A 330 20.48 -5.44 -25.53
C GLY A 330 21.05 -5.93 -24.20
N ILE A 331 21.28 -7.25 -24.05
CA ILE A 331 21.94 -7.82 -22.86
C ILE A 331 23.35 -7.22 -22.70
N HIS A 332 24.13 -7.18 -23.77
CA HIS A 332 25.47 -6.58 -23.73
C HIS A 332 25.43 -5.07 -23.43
N ALA A 333 24.43 -4.35 -23.93
CA ALA A 333 24.23 -2.93 -23.62
C ALA A 333 23.99 -2.72 -22.11
N VAL A 334 23.11 -3.51 -21.50
CA VAL A 334 22.85 -3.48 -20.06
C VAL A 334 24.11 -3.82 -19.26
N ILE A 335 24.82 -4.89 -19.60
CA ILE A 335 26.05 -5.29 -18.91
C ILE A 335 27.13 -4.21 -19.01
N ARG A 336 27.33 -3.60 -20.19
CA ARG A 336 28.27 -2.48 -20.36
C ARG A 336 27.92 -1.31 -19.46
N CYS A 337 26.64 -0.98 -19.32
CA CYS A 337 26.18 0.06 -18.40
C CYS A 337 26.47 -0.31 -16.94
N LEU A 338 26.16 -1.55 -16.52
CA LEU A 338 26.41 -2.04 -15.17
C LEU A 338 27.91 -2.03 -14.81
N HIS A 339 28.80 -2.40 -15.73
CA HIS A 339 30.24 -2.34 -15.48
C HIS A 339 30.74 -0.89 -15.29
N ARG A 340 30.21 0.06 -16.07
CA ARG A 340 30.52 1.49 -15.89
C ARG A 340 30.05 2.00 -14.53
N LEU A 341 28.85 1.59 -14.09
CA LEU A 341 28.33 1.94 -12.75
C LEU A 341 29.18 1.36 -11.63
N ASN A 342 29.66 0.12 -11.78
CA ASN A 342 30.51 -0.54 -10.79
C ASN A 342 31.94 0.01 -10.75
N ALA A 343 32.43 0.59 -11.84
CA ALA A 343 33.76 1.22 -11.89
C ALA A 343 33.75 2.66 -11.35
N GLY A 344 32.59 3.32 -11.35
CA GLY A 344 32.42 4.69 -10.85
C GLY A 344 31.97 4.78 -9.39
N SER A 345 31.84 3.66 -8.68
CA SER A 345 31.56 3.58 -7.24
C SER A 345 32.80 3.16 -6.47
#